data_AF-A0A6C0J4B4-F1
#
_entry.id   AF-A0A6C0J4B4-F1
#
_cell.length_a   1.000
_cell.length_b   1.000
_cell.length_c   1.000
_cell.angle_alpha   90.00
_cell.angle_beta   90.00
_cell.angle_gamma   90.00
#
_symmetry.space_group_name_H-M   'P 1'
#
loop_
_entity.id
_entity.type
_entity.pdbx_description
1 polymer ?
#
loop_
_entity_poly.entity_id
_entity_poly.type
_entity_poly.pdbx_seq_one_letter_code
_entity_poly.pdbx_strand_id
1 'polypeptide(L)'
;MEEYYNQYNDILTIATKAINNGDSIIICGPEYSGKTYLRKQLQQILYDHNYNVYYGMSGLYETNRLHGRTYVNEKFWIEETNKQTLSDILNNYKYIETNIKYPKLNNN
;
A
#
# COMPACT_ATOMS: atom_id res chain seq x y z
N MET A 1 -1.90 -21.83 -4.29
CA MET A 1 -2.35 -21.41 -2.95
C MET A 1 -1.13 -21.08 -2.09
N GLU A 2 -0.16 -21.99 -2.00
CA GLU A 2 1.14 -21.77 -1.35
C GLU A 2 1.88 -20.50 -1.83
N GLU A 3 2.01 -20.29 -3.15
CA GLU A 3 2.66 -19.08 -3.71
C GLU A 3 2.03 -17.76 -3.23
N TYR A 4 0.70 -17.72 -3.08
CA TYR A 4 -0.01 -16.55 -2.58
C TYR A 4 0.32 -16.30 -1.10
N TYR A 5 0.35 -17.36 -0.29
CA TYR A 5 0.70 -17.25 1.12
C TYR A 5 2.18 -16.86 1.32
N ASN A 6 3.08 -17.35 0.47
CA ASN A 6 4.49 -16.95 0.52
C ASN A 6 4.64 -15.45 0.18
N GLN A 7 4.05 -14.98 -0.92
CA GLN A 7 4.01 -13.54 -1.24
C GLN A 7 3.42 -12.73 -0.09
N TYR A 8 2.31 -13.19 0.47
CA TYR A 8 1.65 -12.51 1.59
C TYR A 8 2.57 -12.38 2.81
N ASN A 9 3.23 -13.47 3.22
CA ASN A 9 4.13 -13.48 4.37
C ASN A 9 5.37 -12.59 4.14
N ASP A 10 5.96 -12.66 2.95
CA ASP A 10 7.12 -11.83 2.59
C ASP A 10 6.76 -10.34 2.64
N ILE A 11 5.61 -9.97 2.07
CA ILE A 11 5.14 -8.59 2.07
C ILE A 11 4.80 -8.14 3.49
N LEU A 12 4.20 -9.00 4.31
CA LEU A 12 3.90 -8.68 5.70
C LEU A 12 5.18 -8.33 6.47
N THR A 13 6.25 -9.12 6.30
CA THR A 13 7.56 -8.86 6.91
C THR A 13 8.17 -7.56 6.40
N ILE A 14 8.19 -7.33 5.08
CA ILE A 14 8.75 -6.12 4.46
C ILE A 14 7.99 -4.86 4.94
N ALA A 15 6.66 -4.91 4.89
CA ALA A 15 5.79 -3.80 5.29
C ALA A 15 5.94 -3.48 6.78
N THR A 16 5.97 -4.49 7.66
CA THR A 16 6.16 -4.29 9.10
C THR A 16 7.49 -3.57 9.39
N LYS A 17 8.57 -3.99 8.73
CA LYS A 17 9.89 -3.35 8.89
C LYS A 17 9.88 -1.90 8.39
N ALA A 18 9.28 -1.65 7.22
CA ALA A 18 9.17 -0.31 6.66
C ALA A 18 8.34 0.62 7.58
N ILE A 19 7.23 0.13 8.15
CA ILE A 19 6.39 0.89 9.08
C ILE A 19 7.19 1.32 10.31
N ASN A 20 7.91 0.38 10.92
CA ASN A 20 8.77 0.63 12.09
C ASN A 20 9.90 1.63 11.81
N ASN A 21 10.40 1.67 10.57
CA ASN A 21 11.41 2.63 10.14
C ASN A 21 10.82 4.03 9.83
N GLY A 22 9.49 4.14 9.74
CA GLY A 22 8.82 5.38 9.34
C GLY A 22 8.76 5.60 7.83
N ASP A 23 9.03 4.57 7.01
CA ASP A 23 8.96 4.66 5.56
C ASP A 23 7.51 4.70 5.07
N SER A 24 7.14 5.70 4.26
CA SER A 24 5.88 5.65 3.53
C SER A 24 5.82 4.45 2.59
N ILE A 25 4.65 3.83 2.42
CA ILE A 25 4.47 2.58 1.67
C ILE A 25 3.42 2.75 0.59
N ILE A 26 3.74 2.22 -0.59
CA ILE A 26 2.78 2.02 -1.67
C ILE A 26 2.77 0.55 -2.00
N ILE A 27 1.62 -0.09 -1.76
CA ILE A 27 1.37 -1.46 -2.16
C ILE A 27 0.56 -1.46 -3.45
N CYS A 28 1.12 -2.04 -4.50
CA CYS A 28 0.55 -1.99 -5.83
C CYS A 28 0.33 -3.39 -6.39
N GLY A 29 -0.84 -3.62 -6.99
CA GLY A 29 -1.13 -4.87 -7.67
C GLY A 29 -2.59 -4.99 -8.00
N PRO A 30 -3.01 -6.02 -8.75
CA PRO A 30 -4.36 -6.07 -9.25
C PRO A 30 -5.36 -6.34 -8.12
N GLU A 31 -6.65 -6.19 -8.40
CA GLU A 31 -7.69 -6.61 -7.46
C GLU A 31 -7.51 -8.07 -7.04
N TYR A 32 -7.96 -8.38 -5.82
CA TYR A 32 -7.84 -9.72 -5.22
C TYR A 32 -6.41 -10.19 -4.94
N SER A 33 -5.43 -9.29 -4.92
CA SER A 33 -4.02 -9.62 -4.59
C SER A 33 -3.69 -9.59 -3.09
N GLY A 34 -4.69 -9.40 -2.22
CA GLY A 34 -4.52 -9.43 -0.77
C GLY A 34 -4.14 -8.10 -0.11
N LYS A 35 -3.99 -6.99 -0.86
CA LYS A 35 -3.58 -5.67 -0.32
C LYS A 35 -4.39 -5.22 0.90
N THR A 36 -5.71 -5.18 0.76
CA THR A 36 -6.62 -4.75 1.81
C THR A 36 -6.62 -5.69 3.02
N TYR A 37 -6.47 -7.00 2.77
CA TYR A 37 -6.36 -7.99 3.85
C TYR A 37 -5.07 -7.78 4.65
N LEU A 38 -3.95 -7.56 3.95
CA LEU A 38 -2.65 -7.30 4.56
C LEU A 38 -2.65 -6.01 5.38
N ARG A 39 -3.22 -4.92 4.85
CA ARG A 39 -3.38 -3.67 5.61
C ARG A 39 -4.21 -3.86 6.87
N LYS A 40 -5.30 -4.65 6.83
CA LYS A 40 -6.11 -4.94 8.03
C LYS A 40 -5.30 -5.63 9.12
N GLN A 41 -4.39 -6.54 8.77
CA GLN A 41 -3.48 -7.17 9.73
C GLN A 41 -2.47 -6.17 10.31
N LEU A 42 -2.08 -5.16 9.53
CA LEU A 42 -1.19 -4.08 9.95
C LEU A 42 -1.92 -2.87 10.56
N GLN A 43 -3.23 -2.95 10.80
CA GLN A 43 -4.02 -1.78 11.18
C GLN A 43 -3.52 -1.14 12.48
N GLN A 44 -3.22 -1.96 13.49
CA GLN A 44 -2.75 -1.45 14.78
C GLN A 44 -1.39 -0.75 14.66
N ILE A 45 -0.43 -1.38 13.97
CA ILE A 45 0.91 -0.81 13.84
C ILE A 45 0.92 0.48 12.98
N LEU A 46 0.07 0.55 11.95
CA LEU A 46 -0.14 1.77 11.17
C LEU A 46 -0.69 2.90 12.04
N TYR A 47 -1.67 2.59 12.89
CA TYR A 47 -2.25 3.55 13.85
C TYR A 47 -1.20 4.02 14.86
N ASP A 48 -0.49 3.10 15.51
CA ASP A 48 0.53 3.42 16.53
C ASP A 48 1.67 4.28 15.97
N HIS A 49 1.97 4.12 14.68
CA HIS A 49 2.98 4.91 13.99
C HIS A 49 2.42 6.14 13.26
N ASN A 50 1.15 6.52 13.43
CA ASN A 50 0.52 7.69 12.80
C ASN A 50 0.60 7.67 11.26
N TYR A 51 0.26 6.55 10.62
CA TYR A 51 0.16 6.46 9.17
C TYR A 51 -1.22 6.90 8.67
N ASN A 52 -1.22 7.70 7.61
CA ASN A 52 -2.43 7.95 6.83
C ASN A 52 -2.66 6.82 5.83
N VAL A 53 -3.91 6.35 5.70
CA VAL A 53 -4.27 5.26 4.79
C VAL A 53 -5.11 5.82 3.64
N TYR A 54 -4.70 5.53 2.41
CA TYR A 54 -5.42 5.93 1.20
C TYR A 54 -5.69 4.73 0.29
N TYR A 55 -6.81 4.80 -0.42
CA TYR A 55 -7.16 3.88 -1.49
C TYR A 55 -6.96 4.61 -2.81
N GLY A 56 -5.83 4.29 -3.44
CA GLY A 56 -5.34 4.94 -4.64
C GLY A 56 -4.88 6.38 -4.45
N MET A 57 -4.28 6.90 -5.51
CA MET A 57 -3.71 8.25 -5.55
C MET A 57 -4.75 9.37 -5.46
N SER A 58 -5.97 9.13 -5.94
CA SER A 58 -7.06 10.11 -5.85
C SER A 58 -7.37 10.50 -4.40
N GLY A 59 -7.43 9.53 -3.49
CA GLY A 59 -7.69 9.78 -2.07
C GLY A 59 -6.62 10.64 -1.40
N LEU A 60 -5.36 10.45 -1.80
CA LEU A 60 -4.25 11.29 -1.36
C LEU A 60 -4.40 12.74 -1.86
N TYR A 61 -4.64 12.93 -3.16
CA TYR A 61 -4.78 14.27 -3.74
C TYR A 61 -5.98 15.04 -3.19
N GLU A 62 -7.11 14.37 -3.02
CA GLU A 62 -8.31 14.97 -2.44
C GLU A 62 -8.03 15.47 -1.02
N THR A 63 -7.38 14.63 -0.20
CA THR A 63 -7.00 14.99 1.18
C THR A 63 -6.04 16.19 1.19
N ASN A 64 -5.01 16.17 0.35
CA ASN A 64 -4.07 17.28 0.24
C ASN A 64 -4.78 18.58 -0.19
N ARG A 65 -5.66 18.51 -1.19
CA ARG A 65 -6.43 19.67 -1.68
C ARG A 65 -7.34 20.23 -0.60
N LEU A 66 -8.06 19.39 0.13
CA LEU A 66 -8.95 19.80 1.22
C LEU A 66 -8.20 20.53 2.35
N HIS A 67 -6.94 20.14 2.60
CA HIS A 67 -6.11 20.75 3.63
C HIS A 67 -5.15 21.83 3.09
N GLY A 68 -5.28 22.24 1.82
CA GLY A 68 -4.43 23.27 1.22
C GLY A 68 -2.94 22.89 1.12
N ARG A 69 -2.64 21.58 1.07
CA ARG A 69 -1.27 21.05 1.04
C ARG A 69 -0.85 20.72 -0.40
N THR A 70 0.40 21.03 -0.72
CA THR A 70 0.98 20.77 -2.06
C THR A 70 1.80 19.48 -2.10
N TYR A 71 2.28 18.99 -0.95
CA TYR A 71 3.14 17.80 -0.82
C TYR A 71 2.81 17.00 0.43
N VAL A 72 3.20 15.72 0.46
CA VAL A 72 2.87 14.77 1.53
C VAL A 72 4.06 14.63 2.48
N ASN A 73 4.28 15.55 3.42
CA ASN A 73 5.35 15.36 4.42
C ASN A 73 5.01 14.33 5.52
N GLU A 74 3.94 13.55 5.33
CA GLU A 74 3.41 12.61 6.32
C GLU A 74 3.65 11.17 5.88
N LYS A 75 3.70 10.26 6.85
CA LYS A 75 3.81 8.82 6.61
C LYS A 75 2.49 8.30 6.06
N PHE A 76 2.55 7.54 4.97
CA PHE A 76 1.36 7.05 4.30
C PHE A 76 1.42 5.58 3.92
N TRP A 77 0.25 4.97 3.79
CA TRP A 77 0.00 3.67 3.17
C TRP A 77 -0.98 3.88 2.02
N ILE A 78 -0.59 3.54 0.80
CA ILE A 78 -1.45 3.65 -0.39
C ILE A 78 -1.65 2.25 -0.99
N GLU A 79 -2.90 1.84 -1.14
CA GLU A 79 -3.27 0.67 -1.95
C GLU A 79 -3.58 1.10 -3.38
N GLU A 80 -2.79 0.65 -4.35
CA GLU A 80 -2.95 1.03 -5.76
C GLU A 80 -3.08 -0.20 -6.67
N THR A 81 -3.73 -0.03 -7.82
CA THR A 81 -3.85 -1.08 -8.84
C THR A 81 -3.07 -0.74 -10.11
N ASN A 82 -2.82 0.55 -10.36
CA ASN A 82 -2.09 1.03 -11.52
C ASN A 82 -0.80 1.77 -11.13
N LYS A 83 0.35 1.17 -11.42
CA LYS A 83 1.67 1.78 -11.16
C LYS A 83 1.89 3.11 -11.89
N GLN A 84 1.21 3.34 -13.01
CA GLN A 84 1.37 4.55 -13.81
C GLN A 84 0.85 5.81 -13.08
N THR A 85 -0.03 5.66 -12.08
CA THR A 85 -0.53 6.79 -11.30
C THR A 85 0.47 7.31 -10.27
N LEU A 86 1.61 6.63 -10.11
CA LEU A 86 2.61 6.92 -9.07
C LEU A 86 3.68 7.94 -9.50
N SER A 87 3.69 8.37 -10.78
CA SER A 87 4.70 9.30 -11.33
C SER A 87 4.80 10.62 -10.59
N ASP A 88 3.71 11.00 -9.92
CA ASP A 88 3.51 12.33 -9.36
C ASP A 88 3.87 12.38 -7.86
N ILE A 89 4.36 11.28 -7.30
CA ILE A 89 4.76 11.20 -5.89
C ILE A 89 6.22 11.62 -5.76
N LEU A 90 6.44 12.77 -5.16
CA LEU A 90 7.76 13.33 -4.91
C LEU A 90 8.39 12.85 -3.59
N ASN A 91 7.61 12.13 -2.77
CA ASN A 91 8.08 11.58 -1.50
C ASN A 91 8.87 10.30 -1.70
N ASN A 92 9.85 10.06 -0.82
CA ASN A 92 10.45 8.74 -0.73
C ASN A 92 9.40 7.75 -0.19
N TYR A 93 9.23 6.62 -0.88
CA TYR A 93 8.36 5.55 -0.44
C TYR A 93 8.97 4.18 -0.71
N LYS A 94 8.61 3.21 0.12
CA LYS A 94 8.81 1.80 -0.13
C LYS A 94 7.72 1.31 -1.07
N TYR A 95 8.12 0.92 -2.26
CA TYR A 95 7.23 0.29 -3.22
C TYR A 95 7.18 -1.23 -3.01
N ILE A 96 5.98 -1.80 -2.98
CA ILE A 96 5.78 -3.25 -2.82
C ILE A 96 4.76 -3.74 -3.86
N GLU A 97 5.12 -4.73 -4.67
CA GLU A 97 4.23 -5.34 -5.65
C GLU A 97 3.55 -6.60 -5.10
N THR A 98 2.24 -6.73 -5.35
CA THR A 98 1.47 -7.97 -5.14
C THR A 98 1.02 -8.51 -6.49
N ASN A 99 1.69 -9.51 -7.04
CA ASN A 99 1.42 -9.99 -8.42
C ASN A 99 0.43 -11.17 -8.47
N ILE A 100 0.27 -11.89 -7.36
CA ILE A 100 -0.58 -13.08 -7.28
C ILE A 100 -1.98 -12.73 -6.76
N LYS A 101 -3.02 -13.15 -7.49
CA LYS A 101 -4.45 -13.02 -7.11
C LYS A 101 -4.96 -14.24 -6.34
N TYR A 102 -5.97 -14.05 -5.48
CA TYR A 102 -6.72 -15.11 -4.83
C TYR A 102 -8.24 -14.93 -4.93
N PRO A 103 -9.01 -15.95 -5.41
CA PRO A 103 -8.52 -17.21 -5.97
C PRO A 103 -7.75 -16.97 -7.29
N LYS A 104 -6.89 -17.92 -7.68
CA LYS A 104 -6.27 -17.94 -9.01
C LYS A 104 -7.43 -18.08 -10.00
N LEU A 105 -7.82 -16.99 -10.67
CA LEU A 105 -8.81 -17.08 -11.74
C LEU A 105 -8.17 -17.91 -12.85
N ASN A 106 -8.69 -19.11 -13.07
CA ASN A 106 -8.36 -19.87 -14.27
C ASN A 106 -8.93 -19.08 -15.44
N ASN A 107 -8.07 -18.46 -16.22
CA ASN A 107 -8.46 -17.95 -17.52
C ASN A 107 -8.70 -19.18 -18.40
N ASN A 108 -9.97 -19.57 -18.55
CA ASN A 108 -10.41 -20.44 -19.65
C ASN A 108 -10.38 -19.65 -20.95
#